data_AF-A0AA95IVK5-F1
#
_entry.id   AF-A0AA95IVK5-F1
#
_cell.length_a   1.000
_cell.length_b   1.000
_cell.length_c   1.000
_cell.angle_alpha   90.00
_cell.angle_beta   90.00
_cell.angle_gamma   90.00
#
_symmetry.space_group_name_H-M   'P 1'
#
loop_
_entity.id
_entity.type
_entity.pdbx_description
1 polymer ?
#
loop_
_entity_poly.entity_id
_entity_poly.type
_entity_poly.pdbx_seq_one_letter_code
_entity_poly.pdbx_strand_id
1 'polypeptide(L)'
;MTDITITDDEFQQFIIYAERYAIGRMTYVPSEVNNIILKYLPFIANNTLGVLIRDIELEADRDMLGMDFDKKLWLALLDTLKNERDRRKSEDEQI
;
A
#
# COMPACT_ATOMS: atom_id res chain seq x y z
N MET A 1 31.14 4.42 0.61
CA MET A 1 29.67 4.27 0.57
C MET A 1 29.20 5.33 -0.40
N THR A 2 28.60 4.95 -1.51
CA THR A 2 28.05 5.93 -2.45
C THR A 2 26.64 6.24 -1.98
N ASP A 3 26.32 7.51 -1.78
CA ASP A 3 24.96 7.91 -1.45
C ASP A 3 24.07 7.67 -2.67
N ILE A 4 23.00 6.90 -2.47
CA ILE A 4 21.98 6.65 -3.48
C ILE A 4 20.80 7.57 -3.15
N THR A 5 20.44 8.42 -4.09
CA THR A 5 19.22 9.23 -4.02
C THR A 5 18.10 8.49 -4.73
N ILE A 6 16.98 8.27 -4.03
CA ILE A 6 15.74 7.75 -4.60
C ILE A 6 14.84 8.96 -4.89
N THR A 7 14.38 9.09 -6.12
CA THR A 7 13.40 10.12 -6.52
C THR A 7 11.99 9.75 -6.04
N ASP A 8 11.09 10.73 -5.98
CA ASP A 8 9.70 10.49 -5.58
C ASP A 8 9.03 9.46 -6.52
N ASP A 9 9.27 9.53 -7.83
CA ASP A 9 8.71 8.59 -8.81
C ASP A 9 9.23 7.16 -8.62
N GLU A 10 10.53 7.00 -8.36
CA GLU A 10 11.13 5.69 -8.04
C GLU A 10 10.57 5.14 -6.74
N PHE A 11 10.39 5.99 -5.72
CA PHE A 11 9.77 5.61 -4.47
C PHE A 11 8.32 5.12 -4.68
N GLN A 12 7.51 5.83 -5.46
CA GLN A 12 6.14 5.40 -5.79
C GLN A 12 6.14 4.02 -6.46
N GLN A 13 7.04 3.79 -7.43
CA GLN A 13 7.15 2.51 -8.12
C GLN A 13 7.57 1.37 -7.18
N PHE A 14 8.56 1.62 -6.32
CA PHE A 14 9.04 0.61 -5.38
C PHE A 14 7.98 0.20 -4.36
N ILE A 15 7.15 1.14 -3.89
CA ILE A 15 6.05 0.81 -2.98
C ILE A 15 5.02 -0.10 -3.67
N ILE A 16 4.64 0.19 -4.91
CA ILE A 16 3.75 -0.68 -5.69
C ILE A 16 4.36 -2.08 -5.89
N TYR A 17 5.65 -2.15 -6.23
CA TYR A 17 6.31 -3.44 -6.45
C TYR A 17 6.44 -4.24 -5.16
N ALA A 18 6.74 -3.59 -4.03
CA ALA A 18 6.81 -4.22 -2.73
C ALA A 18 5.46 -4.83 -2.33
N GLU A 19 4.37 -4.09 -2.49
CA GLU A 19 3.02 -4.59 -2.22
C GLU A 19 2.68 -5.80 -3.07
N ARG A 20 2.80 -5.68 -4.41
CA ARG A 20 2.48 -6.76 -5.34
C ARG A 20 3.30 -8.02 -5.11
N TYR A 21 4.57 -7.84 -4.75
CA TYR A 21 5.42 -8.97 -4.38
C TYR A 21 4.97 -9.64 -3.08
N ALA A 22 4.53 -8.85 -2.09
CA ALA A 22 4.20 -9.33 -0.76
C ALA A 22 2.83 -10.01 -0.66
N ILE A 23 1.85 -9.62 -1.48
CA ILE A 23 0.52 -10.25 -1.48
C ILE A 23 0.63 -11.76 -1.74
N GLY A 24 -0.08 -12.54 -0.94
CA GLY A 24 -0.10 -14.01 -1.05
C GLY A 24 1.16 -14.72 -0.56
N ARG A 25 2.18 -13.99 -0.09
CA ARG A 25 3.41 -14.61 0.46
C ARG A 25 3.19 -15.06 1.89
N MET A 26 3.25 -16.37 2.13
CA MET A 26 3.17 -16.96 3.47
C MET A 26 4.51 -16.84 4.24
N THR A 27 4.96 -15.60 4.47
CA THR A 27 6.24 -15.27 5.13
C THR A 27 6.07 -14.04 6.04
N TYR A 28 7.15 -13.47 6.57
CA TYR A 28 7.11 -12.21 7.33
C TYR A 28 6.93 -10.96 6.45
N VAL A 29 7.15 -11.07 5.13
CA VAL A 29 7.17 -9.96 4.18
C VAL A 29 5.86 -9.16 4.11
N PRO A 30 4.65 -9.77 4.14
CA PRO A 30 3.40 -9.01 4.18
C PRO A 30 3.37 -7.98 5.32
N SER A 31 3.76 -8.41 6.53
CA SER A 31 3.79 -7.51 7.69
C SER A 31 4.81 -6.37 7.52
N GLU A 32 5.99 -6.65 6.98
CA GLU A 32 7.01 -5.61 6.78
C GLU A 32 6.58 -4.58 5.74
N VAL A 33 6.03 -5.04 4.62
CA VAL A 33 5.54 -4.16 3.56
C VAL A 33 4.36 -3.31 4.04
N ASN A 34 3.42 -3.90 4.79
CA ASN A 34 2.33 -3.15 5.41
C ASN A 34 2.86 -2.03 6.32
N ASN A 35 3.85 -2.34 7.16
CA ASN A 35 4.47 -1.35 8.06
C ASN A 35 5.19 -0.22 7.28
N ILE A 36 5.87 -0.54 6.18
CA ILE A 36 6.51 0.45 5.32
C ILE A 36 5.46 1.36 4.67
N ILE A 37 4.40 0.81 4.09
CA ILE A 37 3.31 1.57 3.47
C ILE A 37 2.70 2.53 4.49
N LEU A 38 2.37 2.04 5.69
CA LEU A 38 1.81 2.87 6.76
C LEU A 38 2.76 4.00 7.19
N LYS A 39 4.04 3.68 7.35
CA LYS A 39 5.06 4.67 7.77
C LYS A 39 5.20 5.81 6.77
N TYR A 40 5.09 5.52 5.48
CA TYR A 40 5.30 6.51 4.41
C TYR A 40 4.00 6.98 3.75
N LEU A 41 2.84 6.62 4.28
CA LEU A 41 1.54 6.97 3.72
C LEU A 41 1.38 8.47 3.38
N PRO A 42 1.86 9.43 4.20
CA PRO A 42 1.78 10.86 3.86
C PRO A 42 2.54 11.25 2.57
N PHE A 43 3.50 10.44 2.13
CA PHE A 43 4.34 10.68 0.94
C PHE A 43 3.90 9.84 -0.27
N ILE A 44 2.92 8.96 -0.11
CA ILE A 44 2.37 8.18 -1.21
C ILE A 44 1.45 9.08 -2.03
N ALA A 45 1.68 9.19 -3.33
CA ALA A 45 0.89 10.02 -4.23
C ALA A 45 -0.53 9.43 -4.45
N ASN A 46 -1.50 10.27 -4.84
CA ASN A 46 -2.90 9.84 -5.00
C ASN A 46 -3.09 8.72 -6.02
N ASN A 47 -2.33 8.74 -7.12
CA ASN A 47 -2.33 7.68 -8.13
C ASN A 47 -1.79 6.36 -7.54
N THR A 48 -0.66 6.39 -6.85
CA THR A 48 -0.06 5.23 -6.18
C THR A 48 -1.02 4.67 -5.14
N LEU A 49 -1.60 5.52 -4.30
CA LEU A 49 -2.61 5.13 -3.31
C LEU A 49 -3.79 4.39 -3.95
N GLY A 50 -4.27 4.88 -5.09
CA GLY A 50 -5.32 4.23 -5.87
C GLY A 50 -4.92 2.85 -6.42
N VAL A 51 -3.66 2.68 -6.84
CA VAL A 51 -3.12 1.38 -7.28
C VAL A 51 -3.07 0.40 -6.12
N LEU A 52 -2.54 0.80 -4.96
CA LEU A 52 -2.42 -0.06 -3.78
C LEU A 52 -3.79 -0.59 -3.33
N ILE A 53 -4.77 0.31 -3.21
CA ILE A 53 -6.16 -0.04 -2.88
C ILE A 53 -6.71 -1.09 -3.86
N ARG A 54 -6.56 -0.83 -5.16
CA ARG A 54 -7.09 -1.70 -6.22
C ARG A 54 -6.44 -3.08 -6.18
N ASP A 55 -5.13 -3.14 -5.99
CA ASP A 55 -4.39 -4.40 -5.99
C ASP A 55 -4.82 -5.27 -4.80
N ILE A 56 -4.98 -4.69 -3.59
CA ILE A 56 -5.50 -5.42 -2.42
C ILE A 56 -6.94 -5.88 -2.65
N GLU A 57 -7.83 -5.03 -3.20
CA GLU A 57 -9.23 -5.41 -3.49
C GLU A 57 -9.32 -6.58 -4.48
N LEU A 58 -8.56 -6.52 -5.57
CA LEU A 58 -8.55 -7.57 -6.60
C LEU A 58 -8.09 -8.91 -6.04
N GLU A 59 -7.06 -8.90 -5.19
CA GLU A 59 -6.53 -10.14 -4.60
C GLU A 59 -7.38 -10.62 -3.41
N ALA A 60 -8.12 -9.73 -2.74
CA ALA A 60 -9.16 -10.11 -1.79
C ALA A 60 -10.30 -10.87 -2.48
N ASP A 61 -10.81 -10.35 -3.61
CA ASP A 61 -11.87 -10.98 -4.40
C ASP A 61 -11.49 -12.37 -4.92
N ARG A 62 -10.19 -12.61 -5.10
CA ARG A 62 -9.63 -13.89 -5.56
C ARG A 62 -9.27 -14.86 -4.42
N ASP A 63 -9.45 -14.45 -3.17
CA ASP A 63 -8.97 -15.17 -1.98
C ASP A 63 -7.44 -15.42 -1.95
N MET A 64 -6.66 -14.48 -2.52
CA MET A 64 -5.22 -14.60 -2.75
C MET A 64 -4.35 -13.78 -1.78
N LEU A 65 -4.93 -13.18 -0.75
CA LEU A 65 -4.19 -12.35 0.22
C LEU A 65 -3.23 -13.12 1.15
N GLY A 66 -3.26 -14.45 1.14
CA GLY A 66 -2.42 -15.31 1.99
C GLY A 66 -3.23 -16.05 3.05
N MET A 67 -2.62 -16.36 4.19
CA MET A 67 -3.31 -17.02 5.31
C MET A 67 -4.21 -16.04 6.06
N ASP A 68 -5.06 -16.53 6.97
CA ASP A 68 -6.01 -15.70 7.73
C ASP A 68 -5.36 -14.52 8.47
N PHE A 69 -4.12 -14.67 8.93
CA PHE A 69 -3.37 -13.57 9.54
C PHE A 69 -2.99 -12.50 8.51
N ASP A 70 -2.47 -12.91 7.35
CA ASP A 70 -2.11 -12.00 6.26
C ASP A 70 -3.35 -11.28 5.72
N LYS A 71 -4.46 -12.01 5.54
CA LYS A 71 -5.76 -11.46 5.15
C LYS A 71 -6.18 -10.31 6.07
N LYS A 72 -6.09 -10.50 7.40
CA LYS A 72 -6.44 -9.46 8.38
C LYS A 72 -5.54 -8.23 8.27
N LEU A 73 -4.23 -8.43 8.06
CA LEU A 73 -3.29 -7.32 7.86
C LEU A 73 -3.63 -6.51 6.61
N TRP A 74 -3.79 -7.18 5.47
CA TRP A 74 -4.10 -6.53 4.20
C TRP A 74 -5.42 -5.77 4.23
N LEU A 75 -6.46 -6.35 4.84
CA LEU A 75 -7.76 -5.69 4.96
C LEU A 75 -7.71 -4.48 5.90
N ALA A 76 -6.95 -4.55 7.00
CA ALA A 76 -6.75 -3.40 7.89
C ALA A 76 -5.96 -2.27 7.19
N LEU A 77 -4.95 -2.62 6.39
CA LEU A 77 -4.25 -1.64 5.55
C LEU A 77 -5.20 -1.03 4.52
N LEU A 78 -6.00 -1.85 3.83
CA LEU A 78 -6.96 -1.38 2.83
C LEU A 78 -7.92 -0.32 3.40
N ASP A 79 -8.47 -0.56 4.60
CA ASP A 79 -9.34 0.41 5.28
C ASP A 79 -8.59 1.72 5.56
N THR A 80 -7.34 1.62 6.01
CA THR A 80 -6.50 2.80 6.26
C THR A 80 -6.24 3.60 4.97
N LEU A 81 -5.92 2.92 3.86
CA LEU A 81 -5.67 3.56 2.58
C LEU A 81 -6.92 4.23 2.02
N LYS A 82 -8.10 3.60 2.15
CA LYS A 82 -9.39 4.17 1.76
C LYS A 82 -9.72 5.42 2.56
N ASN A 83 -9.54 5.38 3.88
CA ASN A 83 -9.74 6.53 4.75
C ASN A 83 -8.83 7.70 4.37
N GLU A 84 -7.55 7.43 4.09
CA GLU A 84 -6.61 8.46 3.64
C GLU A 84 -7.00 9.05 2.29
N ARG A 85 -7.42 8.23 1.32
CA ARG A 85 -7.90 8.69 0.02
C ARG A 85 -9.11 9.61 0.19
N ASP A 86 -10.05 9.23 1.04
CA ASP A 86 -11.29 9.98 1.23
C ASP A 86 -11.04 11.28 2.02
N ARG A 87 -10.09 11.28 2.97
CA ARG A 87 -9.58 12.50 3.63
C ARG A 87 -9.02 13.49 2.60
N ARG A 88 -8.15 13.05 1.70
CA ARG A 88 -7.55 13.92 0.68
C ARG A 88 -8.59 14.51 -0.27
N LYS A 89 -9.57 13.72 -0.70
CA LYS A 89 -10.69 14.23 -1.53
C LYS A 89 -11.47 15.33 -0.81
N SER A 90 -11.75 15.16 0.48
CA SER A 90 -12.47 16.16 1.26
C SER A 90 -11.70 17.47 1.44
N GLU A 91 -10.37 17.42 1.37
CA GLU A 91 -9.50 18.62 1.42
C GLU A 91 -9.47 19.34 0.07
N ASP A 92 -9.41 18.59 -1.03
CA ASP A 92 -9.44 19.15 -2.39
C ASP A 92 -10.78 19.84 -2.71
N GLU A 93 -11.90 19.34 -2.17
CA GLU A 93 -13.24 19.92 -2.33
C GLU A 93 -13.48 21.20 -1.51
N GLN A 94 -12.61 21.52 -0.56
CA GLN A 94 -12.68 22.73 0.28
C GLN A 94 -11.89 23.93 -0.29
N ILE A 95 -11.18 23.74 -1.41
CA ILE A 95 -10.30 24.73 -2.04
C ILE A 95 -10.99 25.39 -3.24
#